data_AF-A0A5C6V4N6-F1
#
_entry.id   AF-A0A5C6V4N6-F1
#
_cell.length_a   1.000
_cell.length_b   1.000
_cell.length_c   1.000
_cell.angle_alpha   90.00
_cell.angle_beta   90.00
_cell.angle_gamma   90.00
#
_symmetry.space_group_name_H-M   'P 1'
#
loop_
_entity.id
_entity.type
_entity.pdbx_description
1 polymer ?
#
loop_
_entity_poly.entity_id
_entity_poly.type
_entity_poly.pdbx_seq_one_letter_code
_entity_poly.pdbx_strand_id
1 'polypeptide(L)'
;MTRVNGYSEESVSPAEIHRLIGQHVTIGEHQLRIGSYDCVPDTMRVSTLSTTALLLNEYRAGPRDAGVPTRTLVLDAGRCGHVFRAGPDIVVYRGGAFYRAVRITPRRMHQ
;
A
#
# COMPACT_ATOMS: atom_id res chain seq x y z
N MET A 1 -15.63 1.51 -4.27
CA MET A 1 -15.03 1.74 -5.59
C MET A 1 -13.53 1.87 -5.38
N THR A 2 -12.74 0.87 -5.79
CA THR A 2 -11.28 0.85 -5.64
C THR A 2 -10.68 1.78 -6.68
N ARG A 3 -9.98 2.85 -6.25
CA ARG A 3 -9.25 3.74 -7.16
C ARG A 3 -7.80 3.27 -7.24
N VAL A 4 -7.33 3.02 -8.45
CA VAL A 4 -5.93 2.70 -8.77
C VAL A 4 -5.29 3.96 -9.32
N ASN A 5 -4.15 4.36 -8.75
CA ASN A 5 -3.29 5.38 -9.34
C ASN A 5 -2.01 4.66 -9.79
N GLY A 6 -1.82 4.49 -11.10
CA GLY A 6 -0.64 3.81 -11.64
C GLY A 6 0.38 4.83 -12.15
N TYR A 7 1.58 4.82 -11.56
CA TYR A 7 2.78 5.44 -12.15
C TYR A 7 4.03 4.76 -11.56
N SER A 8 4.82 4.12 -12.44
CA SER A 8 6.24 3.80 -12.26
C SER A 8 6.91 3.78 -13.64
N GLU A 9 8.23 3.88 -13.71
CA GLU A 9 8.99 3.73 -14.98
C GLU A 9 8.81 2.33 -15.61
N GLU A 10 8.42 1.33 -14.81
CA GLU A 10 7.90 0.06 -15.29
C GLU A 10 6.38 0.21 -15.54
N SER A 11 6.00 0.29 -16.82
CA SER A 11 4.59 0.16 -17.20
C SER A 11 4.14 -1.27 -16.94
N VAL A 12 3.52 -1.51 -15.77
CA VAL A 12 2.84 -2.78 -15.52
C VAL A 12 1.69 -2.95 -16.50
N SER A 13 1.52 -4.17 -16.98
CA SER A 13 0.40 -4.48 -17.87
C SER A 13 -0.93 -4.27 -17.12
N PRO A 14 -2.00 -3.81 -17.80
CA PRO A 14 -3.32 -3.72 -17.18
C PRO A 14 -3.77 -5.04 -16.51
N ALA A 15 -3.34 -6.18 -17.03
CA ALA A 15 -3.60 -7.49 -16.45
C ALA A 15 -2.97 -7.66 -15.05
N GLU A 16 -1.75 -7.17 -14.83
CA GLU A 16 -1.09 -7.22 -13.53
C GLU A 16 -1.72 -6.27 -12.53
N ILE A 17 -2.14 -5.09 -12.97
CA ILE A 17 -2.88 -4.13 -12.14
C ILE A 17 -4.18 -4.74 -11.64
N HIS A 18 -4.93 -5.43 -12.51
CA HIS A 18 -6.20 -6.04 -12.14
C HIS A 18 -6.07 -7.22 -11.18
N ARG A 19 -4.94 -7.94 -11.15
CA ARG A 19 -4.73 -9.09 -10.26
C ARG A 19 -4.78 -8.74 -8.78
N LEU A 20 -4.44 -7.50 -8.42
CA LEU A 20 -4.42 -7.04 -7.02
C LEU A 20 -5.75 -6.42 -6.57
N ILE A 21 -6.67 -6.13 -7.50
CA ILE A 21 -8.00 -5.63 -7.16
C ILE A 21 -8.80 -6.76 -6.50
N GLY A 22 -9.44 -6.46 -5.37
CA GLY A 22 -10.21 -7.44 -4.59
C GLY A 22 -9.37 -8.36 -3.71
N GLN A 23 -8.04 -8.24 -3.76
CA GLN A 23 -7.14 -8.94 -2.85
C GLN A 23 -7.08 -8.27 -1.48
N HIS A 24 -6.72 -9.05 -0.46
CA HIS A 24 -6.61 -8.56 0.90
C HIS A 24 -5.18 -8.14 1.23
N VAL A 25 -5.06 -7.05 1.98
CA VAL A 25 -3.81 -6.68 2.65
C VAL A 25 -3.92 -7.07 4.12
N THR A 26 -2.99 -7.88 4.62
CA THR A 26 -2.91 -8.31 6.01
C THR A 26 -1.60 -7.83 6.60
N ILE A 27 -1.68 -7.12 7.73
CA ILE A 27 -0.52 -6.65 8.49
C ILE A 27 -0.57 -7.36 9.83
N GLY A 28 0.30 -8.35 10.01
CA GLY A 28 0.54 -9.02 11.29
C GLY A 28 1.77 -8.45 11.99
N GLU A 29 2.03 -8.89 13.22
CA GLU A 29 3.16 -8.42 14.04
C GLU A 29 4.52 -8.67 13.36
N HIS A 30 4.64 -9.75 12.58
CA HIS A 30 5.85 -10.16 11.88
C HIS A 30 5.59 -10.55 10.42
N GLN A 31 4.51 -10.03 9.82
CA GLN A 31 4.09 -10.47 8.48
C GLN A 31 3.39 -9.35 7.72
N LEU A 32 3.74 -9.18 6.44
CA LEU A 32 3.00 -8.36 5.49
C LEU A 32 2.54 -9.23 4.32
N ARG A 33 1.22 -9.37 4.17
CA ARG A 33 0.61 -10.12 3.06
C ARG A 33 -0.19 -9.20 2.15
N ILE A 34 0.04 -9.29 0.84
CA ILE A 34 -0.68 -8.54 -0.21
C ILE A 34 -1.17 -9.54 -1.27
N GLY A 35 -2.45 -9.93 -1.18
CA GLY A 35 -3.00 -11.02 -1.97
C GLY A 35 -2.31 -12.35 -1.65
N SER A 36 -1.77 -13.02 -2.68
CA SER A 36 -0.99 -14.25 -2.51
C SER A 36 0.46 -14.03 -2.10
N TYR A 37 0.93 -12.77 -2.08
CA TYR A 37 2.30 -12.45 -1.71
C TYR A 37 2.43 -12.32 -0.21
N ASP A 38 3.31 -13.13 0.34
CA ASP A 38 3.62 -13.16 1.75
C ASP A 38 5.09 -12.77 1.96
N CYS A 39 5.35 -11.88 2.92
CA CYS A 39 6.68 -11.38 3.22
C CYS A 39 6.87 -11.25 4.73
N VAL A 40 7.99 -11.78 5.21
CA VAL A 40 8.42 -11.69 6.61
C VAL A 40 9.53 -10.65 6.71
N PRO A 41 9.25 -9.47 7.30
CA PRO A 41 10.25 -8.44 7.49
C PRO A 41 11.14 -8.74 8.70
N ASP A 42 12.40 -8.33 8.62
CA ASP A 42 13.33 -8.48 9.75
C ASP A 42 12.94 -7.56 10.92
N THR A 43 12.41 -6.36 10.59
CA THR A 43 11.85 -5.42 11.56
C THR A 43 10.68 -4.65 10.95
N MET A 44 9.73 -4.26 11.78
CA MET A 44 8.66 -3.32 11.43
C MET A 44 8.77 -2.06 12.28
N ARG A 45 8.69 -0.88 11.65
CA ARG A 45 8.71 0.41 12.35
C ARG A 45 7.57 1.29 11.87
N VAL A 46 6.84 1.86 12.82
CA VAL A 46 5.75 2.80 12.54
C VAL A 46 6.19 4.19 12.93
N SER A 47 6.11 5.14 12.00
CA SER A 47 6.43 6.54 12.28
C SER A 47 5.60 7.51 11.43
N THR A 48 5.40 8.73 11.92
CA THR A 48 4.78 9.79 11.14
C THR A 48 5.86 10.61 10.45
N LEU A 49 5.95 10.53 9.12
CA LEU A 49 7.01 11.17 8.34
C LEU A 49 6.46 11.92 7.12
N SER A 50 7.31 12.78 6.55
CA SER A 50 7.04 13.43 5.26
C SER A 50 7.14 12.39 4.15
N THR A 51 6.03 12.12 3.47
CA THR A 51 5.97 11.11 2.39
C THR A 51 6.64 11.59 1.11
N THR A 52 6.80 12.90 0.93
CA THR A 52 7.36 13.49 -0.30
C THR A 52 8.75 12.95 -0.61
N ALA A 53 9.67 13.01 0.38
CA ALA A 53 11.04 12.54 0.19
C ALA A 53 11.10 11.02 0.04
N LEU A 54 10.33 10.30 0.86
CA LEU A 54 10.28 8.84 0.81
C LEU A 54 9.77 8.34 -0.55
N LEU A 55 8.66 8.91 -1.04
CA LEU A 55 8.05 8.52 -2.31
C LEU A 55 8.95 8.84 -3.51
N LEU A 56 9.62 9.99 -3.47
CA LEU A 56 10.55 10.38 -4.53
C LEU A 56 11.76 9.45 -4.58
N ASN A 57 12.35 9.15 -3.43
CA ASN A 57 13.57 8.35 -3.34
C ASN A 57 13.33 6.86 -3.63
N GLU A 58 12.26 6.29 -3.08
CA GLU A 58 12.00 4.85 -3.16
C GLU A 58 11.16 4.45 -4.37
N TYR A 59 10.28 5.34 -4.84
CA TYR A 59 9.27 5.00 -5.85
C TYR A 59 9.25 5.95 -7.05
N ARG A 60 10.11 6.98 -7.09
CA ARG A 60 10.11 8.05 -8.11
C ARG A 60 8.71 8.67 -8.30
N ALA A 61 7.95 8.77 -7.21
CA ALA A 61 6.55 9.19 -7.22
C ALA A 61 6.30 10.36 -6.27
N GLY A 62 5.26 11.15 -6.56
CA GLY A 62 4.76 12.17 -5.65
C GLY A 62 3.64 11.65 -4.74
N PRO A 63 3.31 12.36 -3.64
CA PRO A 63 2.16 12.03 -2.79
C PRO A 63 0.82 11.96 -3.54
N ARG A 64 0.64 12.80 -4.57
CA ARG A 64 -0.56 12.78 -5.42
C ARG A 64 -0.68 11.49 -6.22
N ASP A 65 0.44 11.02 -6.79
CA ASP A 65 0.49 9.78 -7.58
C ASP A 65 0.16 8.59 -6.68
N ALA A 66 0.78 8.52 -5.50
CA ALA A 66 0.49 7.48 -4.51
C ALA A 66 -0.89 7.62 -3.86
N GLY A 67 -1.59 8.74 -4.02
CA GLY A 67 -2.89 8.98 -3.39
C GLY A 67 -2.82 9.04 -1.86
N VAL A 68 -1.72 9.57 -1.31
CA VAL A 68 -1.45 9.71 0.13
C VAL A 68 -1.20 11.16 0.53
N PRO A 69 -1.40 11.55 1.81
CA PRO A 69 -1.03 12.88 2.30
C PRO A 69 0.49 13.11 2.25
N THR A 70 0.91 14.37 2.17
CA THR A 70 2.35 14.78 2.20
C THR A 70 3.05 14.45 3.52
N ARG A 71 2.27 14.22 4.59
CA ARG A 71 2.74 13.70 5.87
C ARG A 71 1.70 12.73 6.42
N THR A 72 2.11 11.51 6.71
CA THR A 72 1.20 10.48 7.23
C THR A 72 1.95 9.43 8.05
N LEU A 73 1.20 8.55 8.70
CA LEU A 73 1.75 7.36 9.35
C LEU A 73 2.22 6.38 8.29
N VAL A 74 3.47 5.95 8.39
CA VAL A 74 4.08 4.95 7.51
C VAL A 74 4.55 3.79 8.38
N LEU A 75 4.13 2.58 7.99
CA LEU A 75 4.75 1.34 8.43
C LEU A 75 5.85 1.00 7.43
N ASP A 76 7.09 1.05 7.89
CA ASP A 76 8.27 0.58 7.18
C ASP A 76 8.51 -0.87 7.58
N ALA A 77 8.40 -1.78 6.61
CA ALA A 77 8.67 -3.21 6.75
C ALA A 77 9.97 -3.62 6.02
N GLY A 78 10.89 -2.67 5.82
CA GLY A 78 12.18 -2.87 5.15
C GLY A 78 11.99 -3.44 3.74
N ARG A 79 12.62 -4.59 3.47
CA ARG A 79 12.52 -5.28 2.17
C ARG A 79 11.10 -5.67 1.76
N CYS A 80 10.16 -5.75 2.70
CA CYS A 80 8.76 -6.03 2.39
C CYS A 80 7.99 -4.80 1.87
N GLY A 81 8.60 -3.62 1.94
CA GLY A 81 8.05 -2.35 1.45
C GLY A 81 7.37 -1.52 2.53
N HIS A 82 6.64 -0.50 2.06
CA HIS A 82 5.97 0.48 2.90
C HIS A 82 4.45 0.35 2.83
N VAL A 83 3.79 0.57 3.97
CA VAL A 83 2.35 0.78 4.05
C VAL A 83 2.06 2.20 4.53
N PHE A 84 1.35 2.96 3.72
CA PHE A 84 1.03 4.36 3.98
C PHE A 84 -0.41 4.50 4.47
N ARG A 85 -0.63 5.31 5.50
CA ARG A 85 -2.00 5.67 5.90
C ARG A 85 -2.58 6.71 4.94
N ALA A 86 -3.80 6.48 4.47
CA ALA A 86 -4.57 7.40 3.63
C ALA A 86 -6.00 7.56 4.21
N GLY A 87 -6.15 8.44 5.19
CA GLY A 87 -7.41 8.61 5.92
C GLY A 87 -7.75 7.36 6.75
N PRO A 88 -8.92 6.71 6.52
CA PRO A 88 -9.28 5.44 7.16
C PRO A 88 -8.66 4.21 6.48
N ASP A 89 -8.10 4.39 5.29
CA ASP A 89 -7.56 3.33 4.45
C ASP A 89 -6.03 3.27 4.52
N ILE A 90 -5.46 2.28 3.85
CA ILE A 90 -4.02 2.17 3.62
C ILE A 90 -3.71 2.14 2.13
N VAL A 91 -2.51 2.56 1.78
CA VAL A 91 -1.94 2.43 0.44
C VAL A 91 -0.68 1.58 0.51
N VAL A 92 -0.52 0.68 -0.45
CA VAL A 92 0.68 -0.15 -0.63
C VAL A 92 1.20 0.00 -2.06
N TYR A 93 2.50 -0.15 -2.25
CA TYR A 93 3.12 -0.22 -3.57
C TYR A 93 3.42 -1.67 -3.94
N ARG A 94 3.06 -2.10 -5.14
CA ARG A 94 3.40 -3.44 -5.63
C ARG A 94 3.45 -3.47 -7.15
N GLY A 95 4.50 -4.05 -7.72
CA GLY A 95 4.64 -4.21 -9.17
C GLY A 95 4.30 -2.92 -9.93
N GLY A 96 4.99 -1.81 -9.64
CA GLY A 96 4.82 -0.58 -10.42
C GLY A 96 3.59 0.28 -10.12
N ALA A 97 2.71 -0.10 -9.17
CA ALA A 97 1.50 0.66 -8.90
C ALA A 97 1.17 0.79 -7.40
N PHE A 98 0.44 1.87 -7.08
CA PHE A 98 -0.10 2.12 -5.76
C PHE A 98 -1.55 1.63 -5.66
N TYR A 99 -1.81 0.79 -4.66
CA TYR A 99 -3.11 0.21 -4.40
C TYR A 99 -3.66 0.73 -3.09
N ARG A 100 -4.85 1.33 -3.14
CA ARG A 100 -5.60 1.67 -1.95
C ARG A 100 -6.39 0.44 -1.46
N ALA A 101 -6.03 -0.06 -0.29
CA ALA A 101 -6.80 -1.07 0.40
C ALA A 101 -7.77 -0.40 1.38
N VAL A 102 -9.06 -0.61 1.14
CA VAL A 102 -10.14 -0.07 1.96
C VAL A 102 -10.48 -1.06 3.07
N ARG A 103 -10.72 -0.58 4.30
CA ARG A 103 -11.22 -1.45 5.37
C ARG A 103 -12.64 -1.91 5.04
N ILE A 104 -12.80 -3.21 4.84
CA ILE A 104 -14.13 -3.83 4.82
C ILE A 104 -14.46 -4.19 6.27
N THR A 105 -15.17 -3.29 6.97
CA THR A 105 -15.85 -3.69 8.21
C THR A 105 -16.91 -4.70 7.81
N PRO A 106 -16.96 -5.92 8.38
CA PRO A 106 -18.04 -6.83 8.09
C PRO A 106 -19.35 -6.10 8.45
N ARG A 107 -20.23 -5.89 7.46
CA ARG A 107 -21.63 -5.58 7.79
C ARG A 107 -22.08 -6.73 8.67
N ARG A 108 -22.55 -6.44 9.89
CA ARG A 108 -23.30 -7.42 10.68
C ARG A 108 -24.39 -7.95 9.75
N MET A 109 -24.23 -9.17 9.26
CA MET A 109 -25.36 -9.89 8.72
C MET A 109 -26.22 -10.19 9.95
N HIS A 110 -27.24 -9.37 10.16
CA HIS A 110 -28.33 -9.74 11.04
C HIS A 110 -28.90 -11.04 10.46
N GLN A 111 -28.62 -12.15 11.15
CA GLN A 111 -29.42 -13.36 11.06
C GLN A 111 -30.77 -13.10 11.71
#